data_AF-A0A5J4Q5A3-F1
#
_entry.id   AF-A0A5J4Q5A3-F1
#
_cell.length_a   1.000
_cell.length_b   1.000
_cell.length_c   1.000
_cell.angle_alpha   90.00
_cell.angle_beta   90.00
_cell.angle_gamma   90.00
#
_symmetry.space_group_name_H-M   'P 1'
#
loop_
_entity.id
_entity.type
_entity.pdbx_description
1 polymer ?
#
loop_
_entity_poly.entity_id
_entity_poly.type
_entity_poly.pdbx_seq_one_letter_code
_entity_poly.pdbx_strand_id
1 'polypeptide(L)'
;MKNYSRDFFTFFLVSLSAFAPLFCLQVSAQTIQLHYDMRHWVAPETNDKNFPTLYVEYFKEQDQGHAFIKPGSFLFKMQADMSGQKNNIGKAYIQVTQTLRMWEPKIFLHFSYSGGLGVTEPKQYSYYIVNTFAAGAAYNMQWKDFWLSNVFDYKYVPYTRSTHDLLYTLYWWKGLYNYKVEFAGDFSIWTENRTHGDDDT
;
A
#
# COMPACT_ATOMS: atom_id res chain seq x y z
N MET A 1 -29.81 -6.10 -13.76
CA MET A 1 -28.66 -5.40 -13.15
C MET A 1 -28.91 -3.90 -13.29
N LYS A 2 -29.16 -3.19 -12.19
CA LYS A 2 -29.32 -1.73 -12.23
C LYS A 2 -27.91 -1.11 -12.31
N ASN A 3 -27.62 -0.46 -13.43
CA ASN A 3 -26.45 0.39 -13.60
C ASN A 3 -26.54 1.55 -12.62
N TYR A 4 -25.70 1.54 -11.59
CA TYR A 4 -25.35 2.76 -10.86
C TYR A 4 -24.10 3.34 -11.53
N SER A 5 -24.32 4.40 -12.31
CA SER A 5 -23.25 5.33 -12.70
C SER A 5 -22.56 5.79 -11.42
N ARG A 6 -21.27 5.49 -11.29
CA ARG A 6 -20.43 6.07 -10.25
C ARG A 6 -20.06 7.47 -10.74
N ASP A 7 -20.95 8.43 -10.48
CA ASP A 7 -20.61 9.83 -10.61
C ASP A 7 -19.60 10.14 -9.51
N PHE A 8 -18.31 10.08 -9.87
CA PHE A 8 -17.20 10.47 -9.02
C PHE A 8 -17.35 11.97 -8.72
N PHE A 9 -17.70 12.30 -7.48
CA PHE A 9 -17.74 13.67 -7.01
C PHE A 9 -16.31 14.23 -6.89
N THR A 10 -16.02 15.22 -7.74
CA THR A 10 -14.86 16.09 -7.68
C THR A 10 -14.82 16.84 -6.35
N PHE A 11 -13.80 16.61 -5.52
CA PHE A 11 -13.48 17.52 -4.42
C PHE A 11 -12.65 18.69 -4.97
N PHE A 12 -13.25 19.88 -5.04
CA PHE A 12 -12.51 21.14 -5.18
C PHE A 12 -12.04 21.58 -3.78
N LEU A 13 -10.74 21.52 -3.51
CA LEU A 13 -10.12 22.39 -2.53
C LEU A 13 -10.07 23.80 -3.14
N VAL A 14 -10.67 24.78 -2.47
CA VAL A 14 -10.58 26.19 -2.87
C VAL A 14 -9.17 26.68 -2.55
N SER A 15 -8.27 26.63 -3.53
CA SER A 15 -7.07 27.47 -3.55
C SER A 15 -7.31 28.64 -4.51
N LEU A 16 -7.29 29.85 -3.97
CA LEU A 16 -7.40 31.09 -4.73
C LEU A 16 -6.14 31.27 -5.60
N SER A 17 -6.21 30.90 -6.87
CA SER A 17 -5.20 31.29 -7.87
C SER A 17 -5.84 31.37 -9.26
N ALA A 18 -5.59 32.48 -9.93
CA ALA A 18 -6.27 32.97 -11.12
C ALA A 18 -6.12 32.07 -12.36
N PHE A 19 -7.23 31.95 -13.09
CA PHE A 19 -7.37 31.77 -14.54
C PHE A 19 -6.18 31.15 -15.33
N ALA A 20 -6.27 29.84 -15.58
CA ALA A 20 -5.73 29.20 -16.77
C ALA A 20 -6.72 28.09 -17.20
N PRO A 21 -7.10 27.97 -18.49
CA PRO A 21 -8.03 26.92 -18.91
C PRO A 21 -7.37 25.55 -18.72
N LEU A 22 -7.81 24.87 -17.66
CA LEU A 22 -7.40 23.52 -17.29
C LEU A 22 -7.84 22.54 -18.37
N PHE A 23 -6.87 21.99 -19.10
CA PHE A 23 -6.97 20.63 -19.59
C PHE A 23 -7.18 19.72 -18.37
N CYS A 24 -8.43 19.34 -18.13
CA CYS A 24 -8.78 18.41 -17.05
C CYS A 24 -8.41 17.00 -17.53
N LEU A 25 -7.13 16.64 -17.40
CA LEU A 25 -6.74 15.23 -17.43
C LEU A 25 -7.41 14.59 -16.21
N GLN A 26 -8.28 13.61 -16.44
CA GLN A 26 -8.84 12.79 -15.39
C GLN A 26 -7.70 12.01 -14.71
N VAL A 27 -7.11 12.60 -13.67
CA VAL A 27 -6.15 11.91 -12.81
C VAL A 27 -6.94 10.87 -12.03
N SER A 28 -6.81 9.61 -12.45
CA SER A 28 -7.37 8.48 -11.72
C SER A 28 -6.67 8.38 -10.36
N ALA A 29 -7.46 8.33 -9.27
CA ALA A 29 -7.10 8.11 -7.86
C ALA A 29 -5.60 8.11 -7.49
N GLN A 30 -4.97 9.29 -7.52
CA GLN A 30 -3.67 9.56 -6.92
C GLN A 30 -3.92 10.36 -5.63
N THR A 31 -3.30 9.92 -4.54
CA THR A 31 -3.45 10.52 -3.23
C THR A 31 -2.07 10.84 -2.69
N ILE A 32 -1.80 12.12 -2.48
CA ILE A 32 -0.56 12.60 -1.86
C ILE A 32 -0.97 13.21 -0.53
N GLN A 33 -0.45 12.66 0.57
CA GLN A 33 -0.79 13.10 1.92
C GLN A 33 0.48 13.38 2.70
N LEU A 34 0.48 14.49 3.43
CA LEU A 34 1.50 14.79 4.43
C LEU A 34 0.88 14.60 5.80
N HIS A 35 1.37 13.63 6.55
CA HIS A 35 0.94 13.34 7.91
C HIS A 35 1.99 13.84 8.90
N TYR A 36 1.58 14.04 10.14
CA TYR A 36 2.50 14.23 11.26
C TYR A 36 2.41 13.01 12.16
N ASP A 37 3.48 12.23 12.20
CA ASP A 37 3.58 11.03 13.01
C ASP A 37 3.89 11.41 14.46
N MET A 38 2.92 11.13 15.34
CA MET A 38 2.93 11.50 16.76
C MET A 38 3.40 10.35 17.68
N ARG A 39 4.11 9.35 17.14
CA ARG A 39 4.49 8.14 17.90
C ARG A 39 5.31 8.40 19.16
N HIS A 40 6.13 9.44 19.22
CA HIS A 40 6.87 9.79 20.45
C HIS A 40 5.94 10.34 21.54
N TRP A 41 4.86 11.04 21.19
CA TRP A 41 3.87 11.44 22.20
C TRP A 41 3.09 10.26 22.77
N VAL A 42 2.83 9.23 21.95
CA VAL A 42 2.09 8.04 22.37
C VAL A 42 2.97 7.06 23.14
N ALA A 43 4.20 6.85 22.70
CA ALA A 43 5.15 5.89 23.26
C ALA A 43 6.58 6.47 23.26
N PRO A 44 6.90 7.36 24.21
CA PRO A 44 8.19 8.08 24.24
C PRO A 44 9.39 7.18 24.54
N GLU A 45 9.17 6.05 25.20
CA GLU A 45 10.25 5.12 25.59
C GLU A 45 10.84 4.34 24.40
N THR A 46 10.08 4.20 23.31
CA THR A 46 10.47 3.41 22.13
C THR A 46 10.63 4.23 20.86
N ASN A 47 10.37 5.54 20.92
CA ASN A 47 10.43 6.44 19.78
C ASN A 47 11.11 7.72 20.17
N ASP A 48 12.17 8.11 19.47
CA ASP A 48 12.98 9.27 19.87
C ASP A 48 12.31 10.62 19.62
N LYS A 49 11.43 10.69 18.61
CA LYS A 49 10.75 11.94 18.21
C LYS A 49 9.53 11.72 17.33
N ASN A 50 8.73 12.77 17.22
CA ASN A 50 7.67 12.91 16.22
C ASN A 50 8.24 13.51 14.93
N PHE A 51 7.66 13.17 13.78
CA PHE A 51 8.15 13.65 12.49
C PHE A 51 7.04 13.68 11.44
N PRO A 52 7.15 14.54 10.40
CA PRO A 52 6.28 14.43 9.25
C PRO A 52 6.55 13.16 8.44
N THR A 53 5.50 12.60 7.82
CA THR A 53 5.60 11.49 6.87
C THR A 53 4.83 11.84 5.61
N LEU A 54 5.49 11.71 4.46
CA LEU A 54 4.87 11.85 3.15
C LEU A 54 4.38 10.48 2.68
N TYR A 55 3.12 10.41 2.27
CA TYR A 55 2.51 9.26 1.60
C TYR A 55 2.15 9.62 0.17
N VAL A 56 2.48 8.74 -0.76
CA VAL A 56 1.99 8.78 -2.14
C VAL A 56 1.35 7.43 -2.41
N GLU A 57 0.05 7.44 -2.68
CA GLU A 57 -0.72 6.27 -3.04
C GLU A 57 -1.35 6.46 -4.42
N TYR A 58 -1.26 5.44 -5.25
CA TYR A 58 -2.01 5.35 -6.49
C TYR A 58 -2.70 3.99 -6.53
N PHE A 59 -4.02 4.03 -6.60
CA PHE A 59 -4.84 2.83 -6.72
C PHE A 59 -5.61 2.87 -8.03
N LYS A 60 -5.45 1.83 -8.82
CA LYS A 60 -6.25 1.56 -10.01
C LYS A 60 -7.13 0.37 -9.72
N GLU A 61 -8.44 0.58 -9.73
CA GLU A 61 -9.41 -0.49 -9.63
C GLU A 61 -9.28 -1.46 -10.83
N GLN A 62 -9.78 -2.68 -10.65
CA GLN A 62 -9.79 -3.70 -11.69
C GLN A 62 -10.49 -3.20 -12.97
N ASP A 63 -9.86 -3.46 -14.11
CA ASP A 63 -10.47 -3.20 -15.42
C ASP A 63 -11.63 -4.19 -15.67
N GLN A 64 -12.80 -3.66 -16.01
CA GLN A 64 -13.99 -4.44 -16.35
C GLN A 64 -14.06 -4.79 -17.85
N GLY A 65 -13.07 -4.38 -18.65
CA GLY A 65 -13.00 -4.59 -20.09
C GLY A 65 -13.07 -6.07 -20.53
N HIS A 66 -13.24 -6.27 -21.84
CA HIS A 66 -13.47 -7.59 -22.44
C HIS A 66 -12.19 -8.30 -22.92
N ALA A 67 -11.01 -7.85 -22.51
CA ALA A 67 -9.74 -8.48 -22.88
C ALA A 67 -9.62 -9.91 -22.29
N PHE A 68 -8.88 -10.78 -22.99
CA PHE A 68 -8.61 -12.17 -22.56
C PHE A 68 -7.76 -12.21 -21.28
N ILE A 69 -6.72 -11.36 -21.20
CA ILE A 69 -5.98 -11.08 -19.97
C ILE A 69 -6.48 -9.75 -19.44
N LYS A 70 -7.16 -9.77 -18.29
CA LYS A 70 -7.67 -8.56 -17.65
C LYS A 70 -6.70 -8.13 -16.56
N PRO A 71 -6.06 -6.94 -16.67
CA PRO A 71 -5.35 -6.39 -15.54
C PRO A 71 -6.35 -6.17 -14.41
N GLY A 72 -6.07 -6.80 -13.27
CA GLY A 72 -6.79 -6.57 -12.03
C GLY A 72 -6.41 -5.22 -11.40
N SER A 73 -6.65 -5.09 -10.11
CA SER A 73 -6.23 -3.91 -9.36
C SER A 73 -4.72 -3.72 -9.38
N PHE A 74 -4.29 -2.46 -9.42
CA PHE A 74 -2.91 -2.05 -9.23
C PHE A 74 -2.86 -1.07 -8.05
N LEU A 75 -1.90 -1.27 -7.16
CA LEU A 75 -1.64 -0.38 -6.04
C LEU A 75 -0.15 -0.05 -6.02
N PHE A 76 0.15 1.24 -5.97
CA PHE A 76 1.46 1.76 -5.67
C PHE A 76 1.36 2.57 -4.38
N LYS A 77 2.24 2.27 -3.42
CA LYS A 77 2.38 3.03 -2.18
C LYS A 77 3.84 3.43 -2.02
N MET A 78 4.07 4.67 -1.67
CA MET A 78 5.35 5.18 -1.23
C MET A 78 5.16 5.93 0.09
N GLN A 79 6.07 5.71 1.02
CA GLN A 79 6.13 6.40 2.29
C GLN A 79 7.55 6.97 2.47
N ALA A 80 7.66 8.22 2.89
CA ALA A 80 8.92 8.83 3.28
C ALA A 80 8.79 9.48 4.67
N ASP A 81 9.48 8.90 5.65
CA ASP A 81 9.53 9.39 7.02
C ASP A 81 10.64 10.43 7.15
N MET A 82 10.29 11.64 7.59
CA MET A 82 11.22 12.74 7.84
C MET A 82 11.86 12.62 9.23
N SER A 83 12.27 11.40 9.59
CA SER A 83 12.82 11.05 10.90
C SER A 83 14.34 11.31 11.02
N GLY A 84 15.03 11.78 9.98
CA GLY A 84 16.47 12.07 10.03
C GLY A 84 16.80 13.40 10.72
N GLN A 85 18.09 13.68 10.87
CA GLN A 85 18.59 14.98 11.37
C GLN A 85 17.94 16.15 10.64
N LYS A 86 17.50 17.16 11.40
CA LYS A 86 16.80 18.35 10.87
C LYS A 86 15.55 18.02 10.04
N ASN A 87 14.87 16.91 10.36
CA ASN A 87 13.72 16.40 9.61
C ASN A 87 14.04 16.09 8.14
N ASN A 88 15.28 15.69 7.83
CA ASN A 88 15.57 15.06 6.54
C ASN A 88 14.86 13.70 6.45
N ILE A 89 14.65 13.21 5.22
CA ILE A 89 14.11 11.86 5.01
C ILE A 89 15.09 10.85 5.63
N GLY A 90 14.65 10.20 6.70
CA GLY A 90 15.41 9.17 7.41
C GLY A 90 15.09 7.77 6.91
N LYS A 91 13.91 7.57 6.32
CA LYS A 91 13.47 6.27 5.79
C LYS A 91 12.49 6.47 4.64
N ALA A 92 12.63 5.67 3.59
CA ALA A 92 11.70 5.61 2.47
C ALA A 92 11.35 4.16 2.16
N TYR A 93 10.08 3.91 1.90
CA TYR A 93 9.52 2.59 1.63
C TYR A 93 8.60 2.66 0.42
N ILE A 94 8.65 1.64 -0.43
CA ILE A 94 7.79 1.48 -1.59
C ILE A 94 7.15 0.10 -1.53
N GLN A 95 5.88 0.04 -1.92
CA GLN A 95 5.13 -1.18 -2.14
C GLN A 95 4.38 -1.08 -3.47
N VAL A 96 4.41 -2.17 -4.23
CA VAL A 96 3.66 -2.33 -5.48
C VAL A 96 2.89 -3.63 -5.41
N THR A 97 1.61 -3.62 -5.72
CA THR A 97 0.82 -4.84 -5.88
C THR A 97 0.05 -4.80 -7.19
N GLN A 98 -0.03 -5.93 -7.87
CA GLN A 98 -0.81 -6.11 -9.09
C GLN A 98 -1.61 -7.41 -8.97
N THR A 99 -2.90 -7.35 -9.26
CA THR A 99 -3.69 -8.56 -9.50
C THR A 99 -3.91 -8.77 -10.99
N LEU A 100 -3.98 -10.01 -11.46
CA LEU A 100 -4.29 -10.35 -12.85
C LEU A 100 -5.43 -11.37 -12.88
N ARG A 101 -6.36 -11.20 -13.81
CA ARG A 101 -7.44 -12.15 -14.05
C ARG A 101 -7.33 -12.70 -15.46
N MET A 102 -7.06 -14.00 -15.57
CA MET A 102 -6.96 -14.70 -16.85
C MET A 102 -8.19 -15.57 -17.15
N TRP A 103 -9.16 -15.64 -16.22
CA TRP A 103 -10.31 -16.55 -16.33
C TRP A 103 -11.56 -16.01 -15.61
N GLU A 104 -12.71 -16.65 -15.83
CA GLU A 104 -14.00 -16.29 -15.23
C GLU A 104 -14.13 -16.50 -13.70
N PRO A 105 -13.46 -17.46 -13.03
CA PRO A 105 -13.45 -17.53 -11.58
C PRO A 105 -13.06 -16.20 -10.90
N LYS A 106 -13.59 -15.98 -9.68
CA LYS A 106 -13.32 -14.79 -8.83
C LYS A 106 -11.94 -14.82 -8.15
N ILE A 107 -11.02 -15.64 -8.65
CA ILE A 107 -9.67 -15.78 -8.13
C ILE A 107 -8.73 -15.07 -9.09
N PHE A 108 -7.90 -14.20 -8.53
CA PHE A 108 -6.92 -13.40 -9.25
C PHE A 108 -5.53 -13.91 -8.91
N LEU A 109 -4.63 -13.92 -9.88
CA LEU A 109 -3.21 -13.99 -9.54
C LEU A 109 -2.81 -12.69 -8.85
N HIS A 110 -2.04 -12.78 -7.78
CA HIS A 110 -1.56 -11.64 -7.03
C HIS A 110 -0.03 -11.61 -7.08
N PHE A 111 0.51 -10.42 -7.26
CA PHE A 111 1.95 -10.16 -7.23
C PHE A 111 2.18 -8.94 -6.37
N SER A 112 3.14 -9.02 -5.45
CA SER A 112 3.56 -7.90 -4.64
C SER A 112 5.08 -7.77 -4.58
N TYR A 113 5.51 -6.52 -4.47
CA TYR A 113 6.88 -6.13 -4.18
C TYR A 113 6.84 -5.10 -3.06
N SER A 114 7.77 -5.20 -2.13
CA SER A 114 8.06 -4.14 -1.18
C SER A 114 9.54 -4.04 -0.90
N GLY A 115 10.00 -2.84 -0.54
CA GLY A 115 11.39 -2.59 -0.25
C GLY A 115 11.62 -1.12 0.04
N GLY A 116 12.86 -0.76 0.35
CA GLY A 116 13.18 0.61 0.68
C GLY A 116 14.56 0.79 1.26
N LEU A 117 14.76 1.90 1.94
CA LEU A 117 16.02 2.27 2.54
C LEU A 117 15.81 3.16 3.74
N GLY A 118 16.79 3.14 4.64
CA GLY A 118 16.83 4.02 5.79
C GLY A 118 18.25 4.46 6.12
N VAL A 119 18.32 5.43 7.01
CA VAL A 119 19.54 5.95 7.61
C VAL A 119 19.36 5.88 9.12
N THR A 120 20.41 5.48 9.82
CA THR A 120 20.43 5.50 11.30
C THR A 120 20.38 6.93 11.83
N GLU A 121 19.85 7.09 13.04
CA GLU A 121 19.93 8.35 13.80
C GLU A 121 20.61 8.07 15.15
N PRO A 122 21.77 8.68 15.46
CA PRO A 122 22.55 9.60 14.61
C PRO A 122 23.09 8.93 13.34
N LYS A 123 23.34 9.73 12.28
CA LYS A 123 23.79 9.23 10.97
C LYS A 123 25.14 8.53 11.08
N GLN A 124 25.11 7.20 11.12
CA GLN A 124 26.30 6.34 11.11
C GLN A 124 26.42 5.57 9.81
N TYR A 125 25.32 4.95 9.37
CA TYR A 125 25.23 4.18 8.14
C TYR A 125 23.81 4.20 7.55
N SER A 126 23.72 3.83 6.28
CA SER A 126 22.45 3.56 5.60
C SER A 126 22.20 2.06 5.51
N TYR A 127 20.94 1.65 5.51
CA TYR A 127 20.54 0.26 5.40
C TYR A 127 19.40 0.12 4.38
N TYR A 128 19.27 -1.07 3.79
CA TYR A 128 18.13 -1.41 2.96
C TYR A 128 17.00 -1.95 3.83
N ILE A 129 15.77 -1.57 3.52
CA ILE A 129 14.60 -2.37 3.89
C ILE A 129 14.56 -3.49 2.86
N VAL A 130 14.72 -4.73 3.32
CA VAL A 130 14.99 -5.87 2.44
C VAL A 130 13.84 -6.05 1.44
N ASN A 131 14.23 -6.22 0.18
CA ASN A 131 13.29 -6.45 -0.90
C ASN A 131 12.49 -7.73 -0.63
N THR A 132 11.17 -7.61 -0.62
CA THR A 132 10.27 -8.74 -0.43
C THR A 132 9.41 -8.86 -1.68
N PHE A 133 9.41 -10.03 -2.29
CA PHE A 133 8.57 -10.37 -3.42
C PHE A 133 7.54 -11.39 -2.97
N ALA A 134 6.29 -11.23 -3.35
CA ALA A 134 5.28 -12.24 -3.09
C ALA A 134 4.45 -12.51 -4.35
N ALA A 135 4.05 -13.77 -4.51
CA ALA A 135 3.16 -14.17 -5.59
C ALA A 135 2.17 -15.22 -5.08
N GLY A 136 0.93 -15.13 -5.56
CA GLY A 136 -0.12 -15.99 -5.06
C GLY A 136 -1.48 -15.69 -5.66
N ALA A 137 -2.50 -15.81 -4.84
CA ALA A 137 -3.88 -15.68 -5.25
C ALA A 137 -4.66 -14.70 -4.36
N ALA A 138 -5.49 -13.87 -4.99
CA ALA A 138 -6.44 -13.01 -4.31
C ALA A 138 -7.89 -13.43 -4.61
N TYR A 139 -8.74 -13.44 -3.59
CA TYR A 139 -10.17 -13.69 -3.68
C TYR A 139 -10.94 -12.51 -3.08
N ASN A 140 -11.58 -11.76 -3.97
CA ASN A 140 -12.36 -10.58 -3.63
C ASN A 140 -13.84 -10.96 -3.47
N MET A 141 -14.41 -10.61 -2.32
CA MET A 141 -15.83 -10.83 -2.03
C MET A 141 -16.45 -9.62 -1.37
N GLN A 142 -17.75 -9.45 -1.61
CA GLN A 142 -18.55 -8.46 -0.94
C GLN A 142 -19.54 -9.19 -0.02
N TRP A 143 -19.49 -8.89 1.27
CA TRP A 143 -20.42 -9.39 2.26
C TRP A 143 -21.28 -8.24 2.77
N LYS A 144 -22.51 -8.14 2.24
CA LYS A 144 -23.39 -6.96 2.42
C LYS A 144 -22.68 -5.68 1.94
N ASP A 145 -22.44 -4.73 2.83
CA ASP A 145 -21.74 -3.48 2.51
C ASP A 145 -20.25 -3.52 2.86
N PHE A 146 -19.74 -4.67 3.30
CA PHE A 146 -18.32 -4.89 3.53
C PHE A 146 -17.65 -5.48 2.31
N TRP A 147 -16.56 -4.88 1.89
CA TRP A 147 -15.65 -5.45 0.91
C TRP A 147 -14.50 -6.14 1.62
N LEU A 148 -14.19 -7.35 1.17
CA LEU A 148 -13.17 -8.20 1.73
C LEU A 148 -12.28 -8.71 0.59
N SER A 149 -10.96 -8.57 0.77
CA SER A 149 -9.97 -9.16 -0.13
C SER A 149 -9.11 -10.12 0.66
N ASN A 150 -9.15 -11.39 0.27
CA ASN A 150 -8.35 -12.45 0.86
C ASN A 150 -7.16 -12.70 -0.07
N VAL A 151 -5.94 -12.46 0.40
CA VAL A 151 -4.72 -12.66 -0.37
C VAL A 151 -3.92 -13.76 0.29
N PHE A 152 -3.54 -14.77 -0.48
CA PHE A 152 -2.66 -15.84 -0.04
C PHE A 152 -1.45 -15.90 -0.97
N ASP A 153 -0.29 -15.56 -0.44
CA ASP A 153 0.96 -15.41 -1.18
C ASP A 153 2.05 -16.35 -0.67
N TYR A 154 2.88 -16.78 -1.60
CA TYR A 154 4.23 -17.25 -1.32
C TYR A 154 5.18 -16.05 -1.30
N LYS A 155 5.75 -15.76 -0.14
CA LYS A 155 6.71 -14.68 0.12
C LYS A 155 8.13 -15.19 -0.09
N TYR A 156 8.93 -14.42 -0.83
CA TYR A 156 10.35 -14.64 -1.10
C TYR A 156 11.14 -13.41 -0.67
N VAL A 157 12.17 -13.64 0.13
CA VAL A 157 13.10 -12.58 0.57
C VAL A 157 14.54 -13.01 0.21
N PRO A 158 15.27 -12.23 -0.61
CA PRO A 158 16.60 -12.55 -1.09
C PRO A 158 17.67 -12.14 -0.07
N TYR A 159 17.59 -12.68 1.14
CA TYR A 159 18.70 -12.62 2.10
C TYR A 159 19.92 -13.43 1.61
N THR A 160 21.05 -13.37 2.34
CA THR A 160 22.24 -14.21 2.07
C THR A 160 21.86 -15.68 1.93
N ARG A 161 21.05 -16.18 2.87
CA ARG A 161 20.28 -17.41 2.72
C ARG A 161 18.82 -17.04 2.47
N SER A 162 18.37 -17.20 1.23
CA SER A 162 16.99 -16.83 0.85
C SER A 162 15.94 -17.49 1.72
N THR A 163 14.92 -16.73 2.11
CA THR A 163 13.78 -17.25 2.89
C THR A 163 12.52 -17.31 2.04
N HIS A 164 11.67 -18.26 2.42
CA HIS A 164 10.45 -18.61 1.74
C HIS A 164 9.37 -18.85 2.77
N ASP A 165 8.26 -18.14 2.65
CA ASP A 165 7.23 -18.09 3.67
C ASP A 165 5.84 -18.05 3.05
N LEU A 166 4.84 -18.50 3.80
CA LEU A 166 3.45 -18.30 3.43
C LEU A 166 2.94 -17.03 4.10
N LEU A 167 2.26 -16.19 3.34
CA LEU A 167 1.65 -14.94 3.80
C LEU A 167 0.16 -14.97 3.47
N TYR A 168 -0.67 -14.76 4.48
CA TYR A 168 -2.09 -14.48 4.30
C TYR A 168 -2.40 -13.06 4.75
N THR A 169 -3.05 -12.29 3.89
CA THR A 169 -3.52 -10.94 4.20
C THR A 169 -5.01 -10.82 3.91
N LEU A 170 -5.75 -10.31 4.89
CA LEU A 170 -7.15 -9.92 4.76
C LEU A 170 -7.22 -8.40 4.74
N TYR A 171 -7.69 -7.83 3.63
CA TYR A 171 -8.10 -6.43 3.55
C TYR A 171 -9.60 -6.32 3.75
N TRP A 172 -10.04 -5.31 4.49
CA TRP A 172 -11.45 -4.97 4.60
C TRP A 172 -11.68 -3.48 4.39
N TRP A 173 -12.85 -3.17 3.86
CA TRP A 173 -13.29 -1.79 3.69
C TRP A 173 -14.82 -1.70 3.72
N LYS A 174 -15.31 -0.63 4.33
CA LYS A 174 -16.73 -0.25 4.36
C LYS A 174 -16.89 1.27 4.44
N GLY A 175 -17.61 1.82 3.46
CA GLY A 175 -18.11 3.19 3.54
C GLY A 175 -19.30 3.31 4.52
N LEU A 176 -19.28 4.37 5.33
CA LEU A 176 -20.34 4.77 6.25
C LEU A 176 -20.84 6.18 5.86
N TYR A 177 -22.11 6.48 6.16
CA TYR A 177 -22.71 7.80 5.91
C TYR A 177 -22.53 8.34 4.48
N ASN A 178 -22.85 7.52 3.47
CA ASN A 178 -22.57 7.84 2.07
C ASN A 178 -21.09 8.16 1.82
N TYR A 179 -20.20 7.34 2.38
CA TYR A 179 -18.75 7.42 2.18
C TYR A 179 -18.09 8.69 2.76
N LYS A 180 -18.79 9.42 3.64
CA LYS A 180 -18.20 10.51 4.42
C LYS A 180 -17.25 10.00 5.50
N VAL A 181 -17.47 8.77 5.95
CA VAL A 181 -16.61 8.07 6.89
C VAL A 181 -16.28 6.72 6.29
N GLU A 182 -15.03 6.30 6.45
CA GLU A 182 -14.55 5.02 5.96
C GLU A 182 -14.04 4.19 7.13
N PHE A 183 -14.42 2.92 7.15
CA PHE A 183 -13.83 1.92 8.02
C PHE A 183 -13.07 0.93 7.16
N ALA A 184 -11.74 1.02 7.20
CA ALA A 184 -10.85 0.20 6.38
C ALA A 184 -9.66 -0.28 7.22
N GLY A 185 -9.03 -1.35 6.76
CA GLY A 185 -7.82 -1.87 7.36
C GLY A 185 -7.37 -3.17 6.73
N ASP A 186 -6.28 -3.69 7.27
CA ASP A 186 -5.72 -4.96 6.87
C ASP A 186 -5.20 -5.75 8.08
N PHE A 187 -5.14 -7.06 7.90
CA PHE A 187 -4.60 -8.01 8.87
C PHE A 187 -3.76 -9.01 8.10
N SER A 188 -2.52 -9.22 8.55
CA SER A 188 -1.60 -10.15 7.91
C SER A 188 -1.05 -11.14 8.92
N ILE A 189 -0.97 -12.41 8.52
CA ILE A 189 -0.27 -13.48 9.23
C ILE A 189 0.67 -14.18 8.27
N TRP A 190 1.88 -14.47 8.73
CA TRP A 190 2.89 -15.14 7.92
C TRP A 190 3.69 -16.15 8.72
N THR A 191 4.23 -17.15 8.03
CA THR A 191 5.35 -17.94 8.56
C THR A 191 6.61 -17.10 8.46
N GLU A 192 7.55 -17.27 9.39
CA GLU A 192 8.84 -16.60 9.30
C GLU A 192 9.94 -17.63 9.59
N ASN A 193 10.92 -17.72 8.70
CA ASN A 193 12.11 -18.49 8.96
C ASN A 193 12.97 -17.79 10.04
N ARG A 194 13.38 -18.53 11.07
CA ARG A 194 14.06 -17.97 12.25
C ARG A 194 15.44 -17.40 11.95
N THR A 195 16.07 -17.84 10.86
CA THR A 195 17.46 -17.50 10.57
C THR A 195 17.66 -16.10 10.01
N HIS A 196 16.60 -15.32 9.69
CA HIS A 196 16.67 -13.92 9.18
C HIS A 196 17.77 -13.63 8.13
N GLY A 197 18.25 -14.64 7.40
CA GLY A 197 19.36 -14.48 6.48
C GLY A 197 20.77 -14.50 7.07
N ASP A 198 20.93 -14.74 8.37
CA ASP A 198 22.24 -14.92 8.99
C ASP A 198 22.84 -16.26 8.56
N ASP A 199 24.16 -16.25 8.34
CA ASP A 199 24.95 -17.47 8.27
C ASP A 199 24.86 -18.11 9.66
N ASP A 200 24.34 -19.34 9.75
CA ASP A 200 24.50 -20.18 10.94
C ASP A 200 26.02 -20.30 11.21
N THR A 201 26.54 -19.48 12.12
CA THR A 201 27.82 -19.69 12.81
C THR A 201 27.56 -20.01 14.26
#